data_AF-A0A433P6V1-F1
#
_entry.id   AF-A0A433P6V1-F1
#
_cell.length_a   1.000
_cell.length_b   1.000
_cell.length_c   1.000
_cell.angle_alpha   90.00
_cell.angle_beta   90.00
_cell.angle_gamma   90.00
#
_symmetry.space_group_name_H-M   'P 1'
#
loop_
_entity.id
_entity.type
_entity.pdbx_description
1 polymer ?
#
loop_
_entity_poly.entity_id
_entity_poly.type
_entity_poly.pdbx_seq_one_letter_code
_entity_poly.pdbx_strand_id
1 'polypeptide(L)'
;MLNNTTTTTQPHQTTTLKLNKPQASTNVIKDSKARHYERKIDKAKLGARSELDLFSWRKYNYAANNYHIPPHVDTVERIDIDEVSKDEFIRRFEEVSLPVVIQGCTRKWSAEHNWNKEYLLAHYGEQTFKVGEDDDGDNVYLKLKHFLHYVDSLAGQNDDSPLYIFDSGFEKLGRGQRKKGKKTDSENRPVNGSSSGSEVPVSKRRKVVEEESQEGEKREEKRKWKEEERRSKTLLDDYAVPEYFVDDLFRLTGERRRPPYRWFVMGGARSGT
;
A
#
# COMPACT_ATOMS: atom_id res chain seq x y z
N MET A 1 -25.72 69.66 -23.58
CA MET A 1 -25.06 70.86 -23.00
C MET A 1 -24.69 70.56 -21.56
N LEU A 2 -23.41 70.79 -21.23
CA LEU A 2 -22.86 71.17 -19.93
C LEU A 2 -23.06 70.25 -18.70
N ASN A 3 -21.94 69.58 -18.38
CA ASN A 3 -21.33 69.25 -17.08
C ASN A 3 -22.07 69.69 -15.80
N ASN A 4 -21.99 68.83 -14.78
CA ASN A 4 -21.34 69.21 -13.52
C ASN A 4 -20.82 67.99 -12.74
N THR A 5 -19.55 68.09 -12.39
CA THR A 5 -18.74 67.25 -11.51
C THR A 5 -19.07 67.51 -10.04
N THR A 6 -19.22 66.44 -9.25
CA THR A 6 -19.11 66.52 -7.79
C THR A 6 -18.09 65.48 -7.31
N THR A 7 -16.95 66.00 -6.84
CA THR A 7 -15.85 65.25 -6.23
C THR A 7 -16.22 64.89 -4.79
N THR A 8 -16.29 63.59 -4.48
CA THR A 8 -16.38 63.08 -3.11
C THR A 8 -15.03 62.50 -2.69
N THR A 9 -14.37 63.19 -1.76
CA THR A 9 -13.13 62.79 -1.11
C THR A 9 -13.40 61.65 -0.12
N GLN A 10 -12.84 60.46 -0.38
CA GLN A 10 -12.80 59.33 0.57
C GLN A 10 -11.46 59.34 1.33
N PRO A 11 -11.44 59.00 2.63
CA PRO A 11 -10.23 59.05 3.44
C PRO A 11 -9.25 57.91 3.11
N HIS A 12 -7.96 58.25 3.10
CA HIS A 12 -6.85 57.31 2.98
C HIS A 12 -6.93 56.18 4.02
N GLN A 13 -7.12 54.95 3.55
CA GLN A 13 -6.83 53.76 4.34
C GLN A 13 -5.39 53.33 4.10
N THR A 14 -4.56 53.40 5.13
CA THR A 14 -3.21 52.86 5.15
C THR A 14 -3.27 51.34 5.04
N THR A 15 -3.06 50.79 3.84
CA THR A 15 -2.89 49.35 3.63
C THR A 15 -1.55 48.93 4.24
N THR A 16 -1.60 48.29 5.41
CA THR A 16 -0.45 47.56 5.95
C THR A 16 -0.24 46.32 5.10
N LEU A 17 0.82 46.31 4.29
CA LEU A 17 1.33 45.12 3.62
C LEU A 17 1.75 44.10 4.69
N LYS A 18 0.87 43.14 5.00
CA LYS A 18 1.27 41.94 5.74
C LYS A 18 2.20 41.13 4.84
N LEU A 19 3.48 41.13 5.19
CA LEU A 19 4.49 40.26 4.59
C LEU A 19 4.08 38.79 4.86
N ASN A 20 3.55 38.10 3.85
CA ASN A 20 3.24 36.68 3.94
C ASN A 20 4.54 35.89 4.11
N LYS A 21 4.59 35.03 5.15
CA LYS A 21 5.68 34.06 5.35
C LYS A 21 5.71 33.05 4.19
N PRO A 22 6.91 32.58 3.79
CA PRO A 22 7.07 31.82 2.55
C PRO A 22 6.46 30.41 2.62
N GLN A 23 5.59 30.09 1.68
CA GLN A 23 5.05 28.73 1.40
C GLN A 23 6.10 27.76 0.79
N ALA A 24 7.39 28.12 0.82
CA ALA A 24 8.45 27.42 0.09
C ALA A 24 8.86 26.08 0.73
N SER A 25 8.75 25.91 2.05
CA SER A 25 9.28 24.73 2.75
C SER A 25 8.45 23.46 2.54
N THR A 26 7.13 23.58 2.43
CA THR A 26 6.23 22.43 2.21
C THR A 26 6.32 21.89 0.79
N ASN A 27 6.49 22.76 -0.20
CA ASN A 27 6.62 22.37 -1.61
C ASN A 27 7.94 21.64 -1.88
N VAL A 28 9.06 22.14 -1.34
CA VAL A 28 10.38 21.47 -1.48
C VAL A 28 10.39 20.07 -0.84
N ILE A 29 9.72 19.89 0.30
CA ILE A 29 9.62 18.58 0.97
C ILE A 29 8.72 17.61 0.18
N LYS A 30 7.59 18.09 -0.37
CA LYS A 30 6.70 17.29 -1.23
C LYS A 30 7.43 16.81 -2.49
N ASP A 31 8.19 17.68 -3.15
CA ASP A 31 8.98 17.32 -4.32
C ASP A 31 10.09 16.31 -4.01
N SER A 32 10.72 16.44 -2.84
CA SER A 32 11.72 15.46 -2.37
C SER A 32 11.11 14.07 -2.12
N LYS A 33 9.92 14.02 -1.51
CA LYS A 33 9.19 12.77 -1.26
C LYS A 33 8.71 12.12 -2.55
N ALA A 34 8.16 12.89 -3.50
CA ALA A 34 7.74 12.38 -4.80
C ALA A 34 8.92 11.78 -5.57
N ARG A 35 10.06 12.49 -5.66
CA ARG A 35 11.29 11.95 -6.27
C ARG A 35 11.80 10.68 -5.59
N HIS A 36 11.65 10.57 -4.27
CA HIS A 36 11.98 9.33 -3.57
C HIS A 36 11.09 8.16 -4.03
N TYR A 37 9.80 8.40 -4.24
CA TYR A 37 8.84 7.37 -4.66
C TYR A 37 9.16 6.94 -6.10
N GLU A 38 9.38 7.89 -7.02
CA GLU A 38 9.77 7.59 -8.40
C GLU A 38 11.03 6.71 -8.45
N ARG A 39 12.07 7.02 -7.66
CA ARG A 39 13.27 6.18 -7.60
C ARG A 39 13.01 4.75 -7.12
N LYS A 40 11.99 4.53 -6.29
CA LYS A 40 11.60 3.17 -5.85
C LYS A 40 10.82 2.44 -6.93
N ILE A 41 9.98 3.17 -7.66
CA ILE A 41 9.19 2.67 -8.78
C ILE A 41 10.11 2.29 -9.94
N ASP A 42 11.01 3.17 -10.36
CA ASP A 42 11.99 2.91 -11.43
C ASP A 42 12.84 1.67 -11.14
N LYS A 43 13.27 1.50 -9.88
CA LYS A 43 13.99 0.29 -9.46
C LYS A 43 13.12 -0.96 -9.59
N ALA A 44 11.85 -0.88 -9.20
CA ALA A 44 10.93 -2.01 -9.33
C ALA A 44 10.65 -2.34 -10.80
N LYS A 45 10.49 -1.33 -11.67
CA LYS A 45 10.35 -1.48 -13.12
C LYS A 45 11.53 -2.25 -13.71
N LEU A 46 12.74 -1.74 -13.52
CA LEU A 46 13.96 -2.37 -14.05
C LEU A 46 14.21 -3.76 -13.47
N GLY A 47 13.78 -4.02 -12.23
CA GLY A 47 13.89 -5.35 -11.63
C GLY A 47 12.86 -6.33 -12.21
N ALA A 48 11.62 -5.90 -12.41
CA ALA A 48 10.54 -6.78 -12.87
C ALA A 48 10.53 -7.03 -14.38
N ARG A 49 11.15 -6.14 -15.16
CA ARG A 49 11.22 -6.16 -16.63
C ARG A 49 12.57 -5.60 -17.07
N SER A 50 13.62 -6.39 -16.91
CA SER A 50 15.00 -5.98 -17.21
C SER A 50 15.23 -5.70 -18.70
N GLU A 51 14.38 -6.25 -19.57
CA GLU A 51 14.41 -6.05 -21.01
C GLU A 51 13.85 -4.69 -21.46
N LEU A 52 13.18 -3.95 -20.56
CA LEU A 52 12.63 -2.63 -20.84
C LEU A 52 13.45 -1.53 -20.16
N ASP A 53 14.02 -0.62 -20.95
CA ASP A 53 14.44 0.68 -20.41
C ASP A 53 13.22 1.51 -19.97
N LEU A 54 13.43 2.52 -19.11
CA LEU A 54 12.34 3.32 -18.55
C LEU A 54 11.50 4.08 -19.60
N PHE A 55 12.03 4.31 -20.80
CA PHE A 55 11.30 4.96 -21.88
C PHE A 55 10.37 3.96 -22.61
N SER A 56 10.82 2.72 -22.73
CA SER A 56 10.15 1.64 -23.46
C SER A 56 8.86 1.16 -22.79
N TRP A 57 8.63 1.51 -21.52
CA TRP A 57 7.40 1.21 -20.78
C TRP A 57 6.14 1.82 -21.40
N ARG A 58 6.28 2.86 -22.23
CA ARG A 58 5.17 3.59 -22.88
C ARG A 58 5.37 3.75 -24.39
N LYS A 59 6.20 2.89 -24.97
CA LYS A 59 6.65 2.97 -26.37
C LYS A 59 5.47 2.92 -27.36
N TYR A 60 4.46 2.13 -27.06
CA TYR A 60 3.33 1.85 -27.94
C TYR A 60 2.16 2.80 -27.75
N ASN A 61 2.18 3.64 -26.70
CA ASN A 61 1.15 4.61 -26.39
C ASN A 61 -0.24 3.97 -26.29
N TYR A 62 -0.33 2.78 -25.70
CA TYR A 62 -1.58 2.05 -25.50
C TYR A 62 -2.58 2.79 -24.62
N ALA A 63 -2.12 3.75 -23.81
CA ALA A 63 -2.98 4.64 -23.05
C ALA A 63 -3.93 5.48 -23.93
N ALA A 64 -3.62 5.69 -25.22
CA ALA A 64 -4.48 6.41 -26.15
C ALA A 64 -5.58 5.55 -26.79
N ASN A 65 -5.54 4.23 -26.61
CA ASN A 65 -6.51 3.31 -27.21
C ASN A 65 -7.85 3.31 -26.46
N ASN A 66 -8.93 3.01 -27.18
CA ASN A 66 -10.24 2.75 -26.59
C ASN A 66 -10.43 1.24 -26.39
N TYR A 67 -10.50 0.82 -25.12
CA TYR A 67 -10.72 -0.57 -24.72
C TYR A 67 -12.18 -0.89 -24.37
N HIS A 68 -13.13 -0.05 -24.82
CA HIS A 68 -14.54 -0.30 -24.56
C HIS A 68 -15.01 -1.61 -25.20
N ILE A 69 -15.53 -2.50 -24.35
CA ILE A 69 -16.13 -3.77 -24.76
C ILE A 69 -17.66 -3.57 -24.74
N PRO A 70 -18.35 -3.69 -25.89
CA PRO A 70 -19.80 -3.55 -25.94
C PRO A 70 -20.50 -4.59 -25.04
N PRO A 71 -21.53 -4.23 -24.26
CA PRO A 71 -22.16 -5.17 -23.31
C PRO A 71 -22.70 -6.46 -23.95
N HIS A 72 -23.11 -6.42 -25.22
CA HIS A 72 -23.69 -7.57 -25.91
C HIS A 72 -22.69 -8.69 -26.26
N VAL A 73 -21.37 -8.43 -26.15
CA VAL A 73 -20.37 -9.50 -26.35
C VAL A 73 -20.14 -10.33 -25.10
N ASP A 74 -20.61 -9.88 -23.93
CA ASP A 74 -20.62 -10.68 -22.70
C ASP A 74 -21.82 -11.64 -22.75
N THR A 75 -21.52 -12.92 -22.97
CA THR A 75 -22.51 -13.99 -23.07
C THR A 75 -22.40 -15.00 -21.92
N VAL A 76 -21.56 -14.74 -20.91
CA VAL A 76 -21.32 -15.70 -19.83
C VAL A 76 -22.53 -15.68 -18.89
N GLU A 77 -23.02 -16.85 -18.52
CA GLU A 77 -24.15 -16.99 -17.59
C GLU A 77 -23.82 -16.38 -16.22
N ARG A 78 -24.82 -15.77 -15.58
CA ARG A 78 -24.72 -15.17 -14.25
C ARG A 78 -25.70 -15.86 -13.32
N ILE A 79 -25.20 -16.31 -12.17
CA ILE A 79 -26.02 -16.88 -11.08
C ILE A 79 -25.86 -16.03 -9.82
N ASP A 80 -26.87 -15.98 -8.95
CA ASP A 80 -26.73 -15.40 -7.61
C ASP A 80 -26.43 -16.51 -6.59
N ILE A 81 -25.46 -16.25 -5.71
CA ILE A 81 -25.03 -17.21 -4.68
C ILE A 81 -26.15 -17.59 -3.71
N ASP A 82 -27.10 -16.70 -3.46
CA ASP A 82 -28.22 -16.97 -2.54
C ASP A 82 -29.34 -17.79 -3.22
N GLU A 83 -29.31 -17.96 -4.55
CA GLU A 83 -30.35 -18.66 -5.34
C GLU A 83 -29.92 -20.06 -5.79
N VAL A 84 -28.62 -20.32 -5.94
CA VAL A 84 -28.09 -21.60 -6.44
C VAL A 84 -27.39 -22.36 -5.31
N SER A 85 -27.88 -23.56 -4.99
CA SER A 85 -27.24 -24.43 -3.99
C SER A 85 -25.87 -24.96 -4.46
N LYS A 86 -25.00 -25.37 -3.53
CA LYS A 86 -23.71 -26.01 -3.87
C LYS A 86 -23.86 -27.24 -4.77
N ASP A 87 -24.83 -28.11 -4.48
CA ASP A 87 -25.07 -29.31 -5.30
C ASP A 87 -25.52 -28.98 -6.73
N GLU A 88 -26.34 -27.94 -6.87
CA GLU A 88 -26.77 -27.45 -8.17
C GLU A 88 -25.61 -26.79 -8.93
N PHE A 89 -24.79 -25.99 -8.26
CA PHE A 89 -23.58 -25.40 -8.82
C PHE A 89 -22.64 -26.49 -9.35
N ILE A 90 -22.41 -27.55 -8.57
CA ILE A 90 -21.55 -28.68 -8.95
C ILE A 90 -22.06 -29.32 -10.24
N ARG A 91 -23.34 -29.73 -10.27
CA ARG A 91 -23.93 -30.44 -11.42
C ARG A 91 -23.97 -29.60 -12.69
N ARG A 92 -24.26 -28.30 -12.57
CA ARG A 92 -24.45 -27.40 -13.73
C ARG A 92 -23.15 -26.81 -14.26
N PHE A 93 -22.16 -26.59 -13.40
CA PHE A 93 -20.97 -25.81 -13.76
C PHE A 93 -19.66 -26.55 -13.47
N GLU A 94 -19.43 -27.01 -12.24
CA GLU A 94 -18.14 -27.61 -11.86
C GLU A 94 -17.88 -28.95 -12.57
N GLU A 95 -18.83 -29.89 -12.50
CA GLU A 95 -18.70 -31.25 -13.03
C GLU A 95 -18.51 -31.25 -14.55
N VAL A 96 -19.23 -30.36 -15.24
CA VAL A 96 -19.17 -30.21 -16.70
C VAL A 96 -18.13 -29.20 -17.17
N SER A 97 -17.38 -28.59 -16.25
CA SER A 97 -16.35 -27.57 -16.55
C SER A 97 -16.88 -26.36 -17.34
N LEU A 98 -18.09 -25.91 -17.04
CA LEU A 98 -18.73 -24.77 -17.70
C LEU A 98 -18.48 -23.47 -16.91
N PRO A 99 -17.93 -22.41 -17.53
CA PRO A 99 -17.68 -21.14 -16.84
C PRO A 99 -18.99 -20.40 -16.53
N VAL A 100 -19.03 -19.77 -15.36
CA VAL A 100 -20.15 -18.96 -14.87
C VAL A 100 -19.65 -17.78 -14.05
N VAL A 101 -20.36 -16.66 -14.07
CA VAL A 101 -20.11 -15.54 -13.15
C VAL A 101 -21.04 -15.65 -11.95
N ILE A 102 -20.47 -15.68 -10.76
CA ILE A 102 -21.21 -15.80 -9.50
C ILE A 102 -21.37 -14.42 -8.88
N GLN A 103 -22.60 -13.97 -8.74
CA GLN A 103 -22.97 -12.70 -8.14
C GLN A 103 -23.26 -12.87 -6.65
N GLY A 104 -23.18 -11.78 -5.89
CA GLY A 104 -23.54 -11.79 -4.46
C GLY A 104 -22.48 -12.33 -3.50
N CYS A 105 -21.42 -12.99 -3.99
CA CYS A 105 -20.34 -13.58 -3.17
C CYS A 105 -19.70 -12.63 -2.15
N THR A 106 -19.66 -11.34 -2.47
CA THR A 106 -18.93 -10.33 -1.69
C THR A 106 -19.82 -9.50 -0.77
N ARG A 107 -21.16 -9.66 -0.78
CA ARG A 107 -22.10 -8.80 -0.04
C ARG A 107 -21.82 -8.71 1.47
N LYS A 108 -21.18 -9.73 2.04
CA LYS A 108 -20.86 -9.85 3.47
C LYS A 108 -19.41 -9.52 3.80
N TRP A 109 -18.58 -9.22 2.80
CA TRP A 109 -17.15 -8.99 2.97
C TRP A 109 -16.89 -7.56 3.43
N SER A 110 -16.05 -7.36 4.43
CA SER A 110 -15.63 -6.00 4.77
C SER A 110 -14.74 -5.36 3.71
N ALA A 111 -14.15 -6.16 2.82
CA ALA A 111 -13.44 -5.68 1.63
C ALA A 111 -14.28 -4.73 0.77
N GLU A 112 -15.62 -4.91 0.69
CA GLU A 112 -16.49 -4.05 -0.12
C GLU A 112 -16.41 -2.58 0.27
N HIS A 113 -16.17 -2.29 1.56
CA HIS A 113 -15.96 -0.93 2.05
C HIS A 113 -14.50 -0.61 2.37
N ASN A 114 -13.74 -1.57 2.89
CA ASN A 114 -12.36 -1.36 3.34
C ASN A 114 -11.36 -1.29 2.18
N TRP A 115 -11.58 -2.00 1.07
CA TRP A 115 -10.59 -2.05 -0.01
C TRP A 115 -10.72 -0.86 -0.98
N ASN A 116 -10.79 0.33 -0.41
CA ASN A 116 -10.61 1.59 -1.11
C ASN A 116 -9.19 2.14 -0.91
N LYS A 117 -8.79 3.08 -1.76
CA LYS A 117 -7.43 3.61 -1.79
C LYS A 117 -7.03 4.30 -0.48
N GLU A 118 -7.93 5.06 0.13
CA GLU A 118 -7.70 5.83 1.34
C GLU A 118 -7.42 4.91 2.53
N TYR A 119 -8.28 3.91 2.72
CA TYR A 119 -8.14 2.90 3.78
C TYR A 119 -6.89 2.05 3.56
N LEU A 120 -6.67 1.54 2.35
CA LEU A 120 -5.51 0.71 2.04
C LEU A 120 -4.19 1.48 2.24
N LEU A 121 -4.14 2.75 1.85
CA LEU A 121 -2.99 3.61 2.10
C LEU A 121 -2.75 3.83 3.60
N ALA A 122 -3.81 4.09 4.37
CA ALA A 122 -3.74 4.34 5.81
C ALA A 122 -3.26 3.11 6.61
N HIS A 123 -3.77 1.92 6.27
CA HIS A 123 -3.55 0.70 7.05
C HIS A 123 -2.42 -0.18 6.51
N TYR A 124 -2.19 -0.18 5.20
CA TYR A 124 -1.26 -1.10 4.52
C TYR A 124 -0.15 -0.37 3.74
N GLY A 125 -0.10 0.97 3.77
CA GLY A 125 0.82 1.78 2.97
C GLY A 125 2.31 1.44 3.13
N GLU A 126 2.75 1.02 4.32
CA GLU A 126 4.14 0.61 4.58
C GLU A 126 4.45 -0.86 4.24
N GLN A 127 3.42 -1.66 3.99
CA GLN A 127 3.56 -3.08 3.64
C GLN A 127 4.03 -3.22 2.19
N THR A 128 4.78 -4.28 1.94
CA THR A 128 5.38 -4.59 0.64
C THR A 128 4.60 -5.71 -0.03
N PHE A 129 4.38 -5.56 -1.33
CA PHE A 129 3.67 -6.52 -2.16
C PHE A 129 4.53 -6.90 -3.37
N LYS A 130 4.45 -8.16 -3.81
CA LYS A 130 5.06 -8.63 -5.06
C LYS A 130 4.44 -7.88 -6.23
N VAL A 131 5.28 -7.24 -7.05
CA VAL A 131 4.90 -6.52 -8.28
C VAL A 131 5.55 -7.08 -9.53
N GLY A 132 6.33 -8.16 -9.40
CA GLY A 132 7.05 -8.80 -10.50
C GLY A 132 8.06 -9.81 -10.00
N GLU A 133 8.86 -10.31 -10.92
CA GLU A 133 9.94 -11.27 -10.73
C GLU A 133 11.10 -10.86 -11.62
N ASP A 134 12.34 -11.00 -11.15
CA ASP A 134 13.52 -10.68 -11.95
C ASP A 134 14.03 -11.90 -12.74
N ASP A 135 15.11 -11.71 -13.50
CA ASP A 135 15.67 -12.73 -14.40
C ASP A 135 16.17 -13.99 -13.67
N ASP A 136 16.45 -13.88 -12.37
CA ASP A 136 16.91 -14.99 -11.53
C ASP A 136 15.73 -15.72 -10.84
N GLY A 137 14.49 -15.30 -11.10
CA GLY A 137 13.29 -15.81 -10.43
C GLY A 137 13.05 -15.20 -9.04
N ASP A 138 13.82 -14.17 -8.66
CA ASP A 138 13.69 -13.49 -7.38
C ASP A 138 12.52 -12.49 -7.42
N ASN A 139 11.73 -12.46 -6.35
CA ASN A 139 10.54 -11.62 -6.29
C ASN A 139 10.89 -10.13 -6.19
N VAL A 140 10.26 -9.31 -7.02
CA VAL A 140 10.36 -7.85 -6.96
C VAL A 140 9.23 -7.29 -6.11
N TYR A 141 9.57 -6.55 -5.06
CA TYR A 141 8.61 -5.99 -4.11
C TYR A 141 8.57 -4.46 -4.15
N LEU A 142 7.37 -3.91 -3.96
CA LEU A 142 7.15 -2.48 -3.79
C LEU A 142 6.23 -2.22 -2.59
N LYS A 143 6.45 -1.13 -1.85
CA LYS A 143 5.51 -0.72 -0.79
C LYS A 143 4.20 -0.26 -1.41
N LEU A 144 3.08 -0.57 -0.76
CA LEU A 144 1.76 -0.20 -1.26
C LEU A 144 1.62 1.31 -1.49
N LYS A 145 2.15 2.15 -0.59
CA LYS A 145 2.14 3.61 -0.79
C LYS A 145 2.88 4.08 -2.05
N HIS A 146 3.94 3.38 -2.46
CA HIS A 146 4.66 3.71 -3.69
C HIS A 146 3.88 3.20 -4.91
N PHE A 147 3.25 2.02 -4.79
CA PHE A 147 2.41 1.46 -5.85
C PHE A 147 1.18 2.33 -6.13
N LEU A 148 0.46 2.76 -5.09
CA LEU A 148 -0.70 3.65 -5.25
C LEU A 148 -0.29 5.01 -5.85
N HIS A 149 0.84 5.57 -5.41
CA HIS A 149 1.41 6.77 -6.03
C HIS A 149 1.73 6.54 -7.52
N TYR A 150 2.28 5.38 -7.88
CA TYR A 150 2.56 5.02 -9.26
C TYR A 150 1.29 4.93 -10.11
N VAL A 151 0.25 4.25 -9.62
CA VAL A 151 -1.03 4.10 -10.34
C VAL A 151 -1.67 5.45 -10.66
N ASP A 152 -1.54 6.44 -9.76
CA ASP A 152 -2.03 7.80 -9.99
C ASP A 152 -1.09 8.68 -10.83
N SER A 153 0.17 8.28 -10.98
CA SER A 153 1.17 9.13 -11.64
C SER A 153 0.97 9.13 -13.15
N LEU A 154 1.46 10.18 -13.81
CA LEU A 154 1.44 10.25 -15.27
C LEU A 154 2.21 9.07 -15.90
N ALA A 155 3.23 8.54 -15.22
CA ALA A 155 3.94 7.35 -15.69
C ALA A 155 3.04 6.12 -15.64
N GLY A 156 2.44 5.79 -14.50
CA GLY A 156 1.56 4.61 -14.40
C GLY A 156 0.31 4.71 -15.27
N GLN A 157 -0.24 5.91 -15.45
CA GLN A 157 -1.37 6.14 -16.33
C GLN A 157 -1.04 6.00 -17.82
N ASN A 158 0.24 6.07 -18.21
CA ASN A 158 0.67 5.99 -19.61
C ASN A 158 1.54 4.78 -19.96
N ASP A 159 2.00 4.01 -18.98
CA ASP A 159 2.70 2.76 -19.27
C ASP A 159 1.77 1.80 -20.03
N ASP A 160 2.31 1.16 -21.06
CA ASP A 160 1.58 0.26 -21.96
C ASP A 160 1.08 -0.99 -21.24
N SER A 161 1.92 -1.53 -20.36
CA SER A 161 1.62 -2.65 -19.45
C SER A 161 2.16 -2.29 -18.05
N PRO A 162 1.38 -1.57 -17.23
CA PRO A 162 1.83 -1.10 -15.93
C PRO A 162 2.26 -2.22 -14.97
N LEU A 163 3.04 -1.88 -13.94
CA LEU A 163 3.30 -2.79 -12.82
C LEU A 163 1.98 -3.27 -12.20
N TYR A 164 1.97 -4.52 -11.75
CA TYR A 164 0.78 -5.20 -11.26
C TYR A 164 1.09 -5.91 -9.94
N ILE A 165 0.33 -5.61 -8.87
CA ILE A 165 0.44 -6.38 -7.63
C ILE A 165 -0.20 -7.75 -7.88
N PHE A 166 0.59 -8.80 -7.67
CA PHE A 166 0.15 -10.19 -7.73
C PHE A 166 0.88 -10.98 -6.63
N ASP A 167 0.42 -10.81 -5.38
CA ASP A 167 1.13 -11.31 -4.20
C ASP A 167 0.44 -12.52 -3.58
N SER A 168 1.12 -13.67 -3.59
CA SER A 168 0.59 -14.93 -3.03
C SER A 168 0.72 -15.07 -1.52
N GLY A 169 1.33 -14.12 -0.83
CA GLY A 169 1.45 -14.21 0.61
C GLY A 169 1.36 -12.86 1.32
N PHE A 170 0.55 -11.98 0.78
CA PHE A 170 0.07 -10.77 1.45
C PHE A 170 -0.31 -10.95 2.94
N GLU A 171 -0.61 -12.17 3.39
CA GLU A 171 -0.81 -12.55 4.79
C GLU A 171 0.41 -12.34 5.72
N LYS A 172 1.66 -12.42 5.21
CA LYS A 172 2.85 -12.30 6.08
C LYS A 172 3.33 -10.85 6.12
N LEU A 173 3.29 -10.26 7.30
CA LEU A 173 3.78 -8.89 7.54
C LEU A 173 5.31 -8.78 7.38
N GLY A 174 5.77 -7.64 6.87
CA GLY A 174 7.20 -7.26 6.91
C GLY A 174 8.10 -7.91 5.85
N ARG A 175 7.55 -8.35 4.71
CA ARG A 175 8.32 -8.93 3.59
C ARG A 175 9.31 -7.93 2.98
N GLY A 176 10.41 -8.41 2.42
CA GLY A 176 11.39 -7.56 1.72
C GLY A 176 12.39 -6.81 2.63
N GLN A 177 12.37 -7.02 3.95
CA GLN A 177 13.48 -6.62 4.84
C GLN A 177 14.50 -7.76 4.98
N ARG A 178 15.28 -8.07 3.92
CA ARG A 178 16.53 -8.80 4.15
C ARG A 178 17.46 -7.88 4.94
N LYS A 179 17.54 -8.07 6.26
CA LYS A 179 18.73 -7.62 7.02
C LYS A 179 19.91 -8.34 6.38
N LYS A 180 20.79 -7.63 5.67
CA LYS A 180 22.14 -8.14 5.41
C LYS A 180 22.71 -8.51 6.78
N GLY A 181 22.86 -9.80 7.04
CA GLY A 181 23.48 -10.27 8.27
C GLY A 181 24.86 -9.63 8.36
N LYS A 182 25.06 -8.76 9.33
CA LYS A 182 26.40 -8.33 9.73
C LYS A 182 27.00 -9.59 10.37
N LYS A 183 27.92 -10.27 9.68
CA LYS A 183 28.83 -11.23 10.34
C LYS A 183 29.54 -10.42 11.42
N THR A 184 29.12 -10.59 12.66
CA THR A 184 29.89 -10.15 13.82
C THR A 184 30.79 -11.31 14.15
N ASP A 185 32.05 -11.21 13.73
CA ASP A 185 33.11 -12.07 14.25
C ASP A 185 33.19 -11.84 15.75
N SER A 186 32.98 -12.93 16.48
CA SER A 186 33.24 -13.04 17.90
C SER A 186 34.74 -13.10 18.11
N GLU A 187 35.32 -12.10 18.78
CA GLU A 187 36.45 -12.33 19.68
C GLU A 187 36.77 -11.10 20.56
N ASN A 188 37.17 -11.43 21.79
CA ASN A 188 37.80 -10.62 22.82
C ASN A 188 36.95 -9.72 23.74
N ARG A 189 36.62 -10.31 24.90
CA ARG A 189 36.60 -9.62 26.20
C ARG A 189 37.95 -8.95 26.48
N PRO A 190 37.93 -7.83 27.21
CA PRO A 190 38.67 -7.79 28.45
C PRO A 190 37.83 -7.33 29.64
N VAL A 191 38.37 -7.62 30.81
CA VAL A 191 37.81 -7.49 32.15
C VAL A 191 38.37 -6.24 32.84
N ASN A 192 37.57 -5.70 33.78
CA ASN A 192 37.87 -4.73 34.87
C ASN A 192 37.84 -3.22 34.60
N GLY A 193 37.22 -2.50 35.55
CA GLY A 193 37.39 -1.07 35.76
C GLY A 193 36.28 -0.44 36.62
N SER A 194 36.47 -0.43 37.94
CA SER A 194 35.70 0.29 38.96
C SER A 194 35.78 1.82 38.81
N SER A 195 34.75 2.58 39.21
CA SER A 195 34.82 4.00 39.65
C SER A 195 33.39 4.54 39.89
N SER A 196 32.98 4.64 41.16
CA SER A 196 32.87 5.87 41.98
C SER A 196 31.63 6.72 41.67
N GLY A 197 30.69 6.70 42.63
CA GLY A 197 29.49 7.51 42.64
C GLY A 197 29.74 8.99 42.93
N SER A 198 28.84 9.82 42.42
CA SER A 198 28.71 11.23 42.78
C SER A 198 27.22 11.51 42.97
N GLU A 199 26.83 11.90 44.17
CA GLU A 199 25.43 12.16 44.54
C GLU A 199 24.94 13.51 43.99
N VAL A 200 23.77 13.50 43.37
CA VAL A 200 23.06 14.68 42.84
C VAL A 200 21.96 15.10 43.83
N PRO A 201 21.68 16.40 44.07
CA PRO A 201 20.78 16.86 45.11
C PRO A 201 19.31 16.48 44.86
N VAL A 202 18.63 16.08 45.94
CA VAL A 202 17.31 15.41 45.98
C VAL A 202 16.15 16.20 45.37
N SER A 203 16.22 17.54 45.30
CA SER A 203 15.09 18.38 44.84
C SER A 203 14.98 18.56 43.32
N LYS A 204 16.10 18.47 42.57
CA LYS A 204 16.08 18.42 41.09
C LYS A 204 15.75 17.02 40.56
N ARG A 205 15.96 15.99 41.39
CA ARG A 205 15.68 14.59 41.04
C ARG A 205 14.19 14.34 40.86
N ARG A 206 13.32 14.93 41.71
CA ARG A 206 11.87 14.68 41.64
C ARG A 206 11.22 15.20 40.35
N LYS A 207 11.60 16.40 39.89
CA LYS A 207 10.99 17.00 38.69
C LYS A 207 11.42 16.32 37.39
N VAL A 208 12.69 15.91 37.31
CA VAL A 208 13.22 15.12 36.17
C VAL A 208 12.62 13.70 36.17
N VAL A 209 12.45 13.09 37.35
CA VAL A 209 11.84 11.76 37.47
C VAL A 209 10.37 11.77 37.05
N GLU A 210 9.60 12.83 37.37
CA GLU A 210 8.21 12.95 36.94
C GLU A 210 8.07 13.19 35.42
N GLU A 211 8.91 14.04 34.82
CA GLU A 211 8.92 14.27 33.37
C GLU A 211 9.41 13.04 32.58
N GLU A 212 10.45 12.34 33.05
CA GLU A 212 10.94 11.09 32.44
C GLU A 212 9.91 9.96 32.58
N SER A 213 9.14 9.92 33.69
CA SER A 213 8.08 8.94 33.88
C SER A 213 6.91 9.19 32.92
N GLN A 214 6.49 10.44 32.73
CA GLN A 214 5.44 10.80 31.78
C GLN A 214 5.85 10.57 30.31
N GLU A 215 7.12 10.81 29.96
CA GLU A 215 7.64 10.55 28.62
C GLU A 215 7.85 9.05 28.37
N GLY A 216 8.25 8.29 29.40
CA GLY A 216 8.29 6.83 29.40
C GLY A 216 6.92 6.20 29.18
N GLU A 217 5.90 6.65 29.91
CA GLU A 217 4.51 6.20 29.79
C GLU A 217 3.93 6.50 28.41
N LYS A 218 4.09 7.73 27.88
CA LYS A 218 3.66 8.06 26.51
C LYS A 218 4.37 7.22 25.45
N ARG A 219 5.65 6.90 25.66
CA ARG A 219 6.44 6.08 24.74
C ARG A 219 6.01 4.62 24.79
N GLU A 220 5.66 4.12 25.97
CA GLU A 220 5.15 2.76 26.19
C GLU A 220 3.71 2.59 25.71
N GLU A 221 2.84 3.58 25.91
CA GLU A 221 1.49 3.65 25.36
C GLU A 221 1.52 3.70 23.83
N LYS A 222 2.40 4.53 23.25
CA LYS A 222 2.65 4.54 21.80
C LYS A 222 3.24 3.23 21.29
N ARG A 223 3.99 2.51 22.13
CA ARG A 223 4.53 1.17 21.81
C ARG A 223 3.41 0.13 21.82
N LYS A 224 2.53 0.16 22.83
CA LYS A 224 1.34 -0.70 22.95
C LYS A 224 0.35 -0.46 21.82
N TRP A 225 0.03 0.80 21.50
CA TRP A 225 -0.83 1.15 20.35
C TRP A 225 -0.23 0.64 19.04
N LYS A 226 1.07 0.82 18.81
CA LYS A 226 1.77 0.24 17.65
C LYS A 226 1.84 -1.28 17.66
N GLU A 227 1.77 -1.91 18.83
CA GLU A 227 1.82 -3.36 19.02
C GLU A 227 0.44 -4.00 18.84
N GLU A 228 -0.64 -3.31 19.24
CA GLU A 228 -2.04 -3.62 18.92
C GLU A 228 -2.37 -3.34 17.44
N GLU A 229 -1.88 -2.22 16.89
CA GLU A 229 -1.86 -1.93 15.46
C GLU A 229 -1.00 -2.95 14.69
N ARG A 230 -0.03 -3.63 15.34
CA ARG A 230 0.72 -4.77 14.76
C ARG A 230 0.07 -6.12 14.97
N ARG A 231 -0.82 -6.28 15.96
CA ARG A 231 -1.80 -7.39 16.01
C ARG A 231 -2.90 -7.17 14.97
N SER A 232 -2.53 -6.50 13.87
CA SER A 232 -3.37 -5.79 12.92
C SER A 232 -4.29 -6.75 12.22
N LYS A 233 -5.53 -6.31 12.01
CA LYS A 233 -6.36 -6.83 10.93
C LYS A 233 -5.50 -7.03 9.68
N THR A 234 -5.49 -8.24 9.17
CA THR A 234 -4.85 -8.59 7.92
C THR A 234 -5.88 -8.45 6.80
N LEU A 235 -5.42 -8.41 5.54
CA LEU A 235 -6.34 -8.47 4.41
C LEU A 235 -7.17 -9.78 4.39
N LEU A 236 -6.75 -10.83 5.13
CA LEU A 236 -7.54 -12.06 5.27
C LEU A 236 -8.82 -11.85 6.08
N ASP A 237 -8.85 -10.85 6.96
CA ASP A 237 -10.04 -10.58 7.79
C ASP A 237 -11.14 -9.87 6.99
N ASP A 238 -10.83 -9.43 5.77
CA ASP A 238 -11.76 -8.66 4.93
C ASP A 238 -12.61 -9.50 3.97
N TYR A 239 -12.33 -10.79 3.83
CA TYR A 239 -13.06 -11.69 2.93
C TYR A 239 -13.20 -13.11 3.49
N ALA A 240 -14.10 -13.89 2.89
CA ALA A 240 -14.25 -15.31 3.18
C ALA A 240 -14.40 -16.10 1.88
N VAL A 241 -13.91 -17.34 1.84
CA VAL A 241 -14.06 -18.21 0.66
C VAL A 241 -15.55 -18.55 0.46
N PRO A 242 -16.13 -18.35 -0.74
CA PRO A 242 -17.52 -18.73 -1.02
C PRO A 242 -17.77 -20.22 -0.81
N GLU A 243 -19.01 -20.60 -0.48
CA GLU A 243 -19.37 -21.97 -0.08
C GLU A 243 -19.07 -23.05 -1.14
N TYR A 244 -19.06 -22.65 -2.41
CA TYR A 244 -18.72 -23.54 -3.52
C TYR A 244 -17.26 -24.02 -3.49
N PHE A 245 -16.34 -23.26 -2.87
CA PHE A 245 -14.89 -23.49 -2.99
C PHE A 245 -14.20 -23.88 -1.67
N VAL A 246 -14.97 -24.33 -0.67
CA VAL A 246 -14.46 -24.55 0.70
C VAL A 246 -13.65 -25.85 0.88
N ASP A 247 -13.68 -26.77 -0.08
CA ASP A 247 -13.06 -28.10 0.05
C ASP A 247 -11.53 -28.00 0.14
N ASP A 248 -10.91 -27.25 -0.78
CA ASP A 248 -9.47 -26.94 -0.85
C ASP A 248 -8.57 -28.15 -0.51
N LEU A 249 -8.65 -29.22 -1.31
CA LEU A 249 -7.99 -30.49 -1.04
C LEU A 249 -6.45 -30.37 -0.93
N PHE A 250 -5.84 -29.36 -1.55
CA PHE A 250 -4.40 -29.09 -1.40
C PHE A 250 -3.98 -28.79 0.04
N ARG A 251 -4.90 -28.41 0.92
CA ARG A 251 -4.63 -28.27 2.37
C ARG A 251 -4.04 -29.53 2.98
N LEU A 252 -4.40 -30.72 2.45
CA LEU A 252 -3.92 -32.02 2.94
C LEU A 252 -2.43 -32.23 2.71
N THR A 253 -1.80 -31.49 1.80
CA THR A 253 -0.36 -31.53 1.57
C THR A 253 0.45 -30.77 2.63
N GLY A 254 -0.23 -29.97 3.48
CA GLY A 254 0.33 -29.16 4.55
C GLY A 254 0.81 -27.78 4.07
N GLU A 255 0.69 -26.76 4.93
CA GLU A 255 0.91 -25.35 4.57
C GLU A 255 2.30 -25.05 4.01
N ARG A 256 3.32 -25.80 4.44
CA ARG A 256 4.70 -25.61 3.96
C ARG A 256 4.94 -26.18 2.55
N ARG A 257 4.17 -27.19 2.14
CA ARG A 257 4.42 -27.95 0.90
C ARG A 257 3.41 -27.64 -0.20
N ARG A 258 2.22 -27.16 0.15
CA ARG A 258 1.22 -26.78 -0.82
C ARG A 258 1.75 -25.67 -1.74
N PRO A 259 1.44 -25.70 -3.05
CA PRO A 259 1.71 -24.58 -3.93
C PRO A 259 0.96 -23.31 -3.47
N PRO A 260 1.42 -22.12 -3.89
CA PRO A 260 0.63 -20.88 -3.76
C PRO A 260 -0.77 -21.05 -4.36
N TYR A 261 -1.80 -20.51 -3.70
CA TYR A 261 -3.21 -20.80 -4.02
C TYR A 261 -4.17 -19.63 -3.78
N ARG A 262 -3.67 -18.51 -3.26
CA ARG A 262 -4.43 -17.30 -3.02
C ARG A 262 -3.54 -16.11 -3.36
N TRP A 263 -4.09 -15.09 -3.99
CA TRP A 263 -3.34 -13.89 -4.38
C TRP A 263 -4.14 -12.64 -4.03
N PHE A 264 -3.48 -11.65 -3.46
CA PHE A 264 -3.99 -10.28 -3.44
C PHE A 264 -3.55 -9.60 -4.73
N VAL A 265 -4.51 -9.00 -5.43
CA VAL A 265 -4.33 -8.50 -6.79
C VAL A 265 -4.78 -7.05 -6.87
N MET A 266 -3.94 -6.19 -7.42
CA MET A 266 -4.25 -4.77 -7.61
C MET A 266 -3.46 -4.20 -8.79
N GLY A 267 -4.15 -3.44 -9.65
CA GLY A 267 -3.58 -2.92 -10.88
C GLY A 267 -4.19 -1.60 -11.32
N GLY A 268 -3.41 -0.80 -12.05
CA GLY A 268 -3.92 0.32 -12.83
C GLY A 268 -4.56 -0.15 -14.14
N ALA A 269 -5.19 0.76 -14.87
CA ALA A 269 -5.72 0.46 -16.20
C ALA A 269 -4.63 -0.14 -17.11
N ARG A 270 -5.01 -1.11 -17.96
CA ARG A 270 -4.15 -1.88 -18.89
C ARG A 270 -3.20 -2.91 -18.24
N SER A 271 -3.12 -2.99 -16.92
CA SER A 271 -2.47 -4.14 -16.26
C SER A 271 -3.37 -5.37 -16.34
N GLY A 272 -2.77 -6.58 -16.34
CA GLY A 272 -3.52 -7.83 -16.40
C GLY A 272 -2.65 -9.04 -16.67
N THR A 273 -3.27 -10.22 -16.74
CA THR A 273 -2.70 -11.51 -17.16
C THR A 273 -3.59 -12.12 -18.22
#